data_AF-A0AAU3JN95-F1
#
_entry.id   AF-A0AAU3JN95-F1
#
_cell.length_a   1.000
_cell.length_b   1.000
_cell.length_c   1.000
_cell.angle_alpha   90.00
_cell.angle_beta   90.00
_cell.angle_gamma   90.00
#
_symmetry.space_group_name_H-M   'P 1'
#
loop_
_entity.id
_entity.type
_entity.pdbx_description
1 polymer ?
#
loop_
_entity_poly.entity_id
_entity_poly.type
_entity_poly.pdbx_seq_one_letter_code
_entity_poly.pdbx_strand_id
1 'polypeptide(L)'
;MVTMDWSNTPTGPAGYPTPQQRLHPDGIRWWTESEPDDSDPGFHTHKRLYADRRRWNRGCLDGLLRAVADEALVEVFVADTELQRIHHPYDGGADIVLATPAERDRVRDQHTDWLSSHPAGL
;
A
#
# COMPACT_ATOMS: atom_id res chain seq x y z
N MET A 1 6.76 4.55 -4.53
CA MET A 1 6.09 3.71 -3.52
C MET A 1 4.92 4.50 -2.99
N VAL A 2 3.86 3.86 -2.52
CA VAL A 2 2.64 4.54 -2.07
C VAL A 2 2.24 4.05 -0.68
N THR A 3 1.94 4.98 0.21
CA THR A 3 1.43 4.73 1.56
C THR A 3 0.19 5.57 1.79
N MET A 4 -0.66 5.16 2.73
CA MET A 4 -1.93 5.82 3.00
C MET A 4 -1.98 6.35 4.44
N ASP A 5 -2.71 7.45 4.67
CA ASP A 5 -3.18 7.86 5.99
C ASP A 5 -4.68 8.16 5.98
N TRP A 6 -5.27 8.16 7.17
CA TRP A 6 -6.64 8.60 7.40
C TRP A 6 -6.64 9.96 8.10
N SER A 7 -7.61 10.80 7.75
CA SER A 7 -7.81 12.10 8.38
C SER A 7 -9.29 12.46 8.46
N ASN A 8 -9.68 13.16 9.52
CA ASN A 8 -11.04 13.73 9.68
C ASN A 8 -11.20 15.09 8.99
N THR A 9 -10.14 15.56 8.32
CA THR A 9 -10.13 16.82 7.57
C THR A 9 -9.54 16.60 6.18
N PRO A 10 -9.93 17.37 5.17
CA PRO A 10 -9.36 17.21 3.82
C PRO A 10 -7.92 17.73 3.74
N THR A 11 -7.57 18.78 4.49
CA THR A 11 -6.27 19.49 4.36
C THR A 11 -5.46 19.61 5.66
N GLY A 12 -6.00 19.21 6.82
CA GLY A 12 -5.30 19.25 8.11
C GLY A 12 -4.19 18.20 8.24
N PRO A 13 -3.53 18.11 9.40
CA PRO A 13 -2.45 17.15 9.63
C PRO A 13 -2.92 15.70 9.45
N ALA A 14 -1.98 14.77 9.29
CA ALA A 14 -2.24 13.34 9.30
C ALA A 14 -2.82 12.91 10.65
N GLY A 15 -3.82 12.03 10.67
CA GLY A 15 -4.38 11.50 11.93
C GLY A 15 -3.39 10.61 12.69
N TYR A 16 -2.63 9.79 11.94
CA TYR A 16 -1.62 8.88 12.48
C TYR A 16 -0.33 8.97 11.64
N PRO A 17 0.48 10.04 11.81
CA PRO A 17 1.65 10.29 10.96
C PRO A 17 2.77 9.26 11.13
N THR A 18 2.80 8.53 12.24
CA THR A 18 3.84 7.53 12.53
C THR A 18 3.26 6.13 12.46
N PRO A 19 4.00 5.15 11.88
CA PRO A 19 5.39 5.25 11.43
C PRO A 19 5.56 5.76 9.98
N GLN A 20 4.48 6.14 9.30
CA GLN A 20 4.47 6.50 7.87
C GLN A 20 5.48 7.58 7.50
N GLN A 21 5.47 8.75 8.15
CA GLN A 21 6.40 9.85 7.85
C GLN A 21 7.88 9.48 8.04
N ARG A 22 8.18 8.56 8.96
CA ARG A 22 9.56 8.10 9.20
C ARG A 22 10.02 7.11 8.13
N LEU A 23 9.11 6.23 7.69
CA LEU A 23 9.41 5.16 6.73
C LEU A 23 9.23 5.61 5.26
N HIS A 24 8.50 6.70 5.04
CA HIS A 24 8.23 7.32 3.75
C HIS A 24 8.39 8.86 3.83
N PRO A 25 9.59 9.36 4.18
CA PRO A 25 9.81 10.80 4.41
C PRO A 25 9.68 11.65 3.15
N ASP A 26 9.97 11.08 1.98
CA ASP A 26 9.92 11.76 0.69
C ASP A 26 8.53 11.65 0.01
N GLY A 27 7.55 11.06 0.71
CA GLY A 27 6.20 10.87 0.19
C GLY A 27 5.48 12.19 0.02
N ILE A 28 5.10 12.51 -1.22
CA ILE A 28 4.29 13.69 -1.53
C ILE A 28 2.83 13.26 -1.57
N ARG A 29 1.93 14.04 -0.96
CA ARG A 29 0.49 13.81 -1.05
C ARG A 29 0.06 13.89 -2.51
N TRP A 30 -0.28 12.75 -3.09
CA TRP A 30 -0.59 12.58 -4.50
C TRP A 30 -2.10 12.58 -4.75
N TRP A 31 -2.86 11.98 -3.84
CA TRP A 31 -4.32 11.86 -3.96
C TRP A 31 -4.99 11.98 -2.60
N THR A 32 -6.20 12.54 -2.58
CA THR A 32 -7.09 12.53 -1.42
C THR A 32 -8.45 12.05 -1.89
N GLU A 33 -8.89 10.91 -1.39
CA GLU A 33 -10.25 10.43 -1.53
C GLU A 33 -11.03 10.84 -0.28
N SER A 34 -12.19 11.47 -0.47
CA SER A 34 -13.08 11.85 0.62
C SER A 34 -14.34 11.01 0.45
N GLU A 35 -14.77 10.32 1.49
CA GLU A 35 -16.01 9.56 1.45
C GLU A 35 -17.19 10.56 1.52
N PRO A 36 -17.94 10.75 0.41
CA PRO A 36 -18.91 11.84 0.33
C PRO A 36 -20.24 11.52 1.04
N ASP A 37 -20.41 10.28 1.54
CA ASP A 37 -21.72 9.70 1.84
C ASP A 37 -21.78 9.00 3.22
N ASP A 38 -20.92 9.43 4.18
CA ASP A 38 -21.19 9.06 5.58
C ASP A 38 -22.43 9.81 6.06
N SER A 39 -23.43 9.04 6.50
CA SER A 39 -24.69 9.57 7.06
C SER A 39 -24.48 10.42 8.32
N ASP A 40 -23.32 10.31 8.97
CA ASP A 40 -22.90 11.19 10.05
C ASP A 40 -22.00 12.34 9.51
N PRO A 41 -22.50 13.59 9.45
CA PRO A 41 -21.71 14.74 9.02
C PRO A 41 -20.53 15.09 9.96
N GLY A 42 -20.42 14.44 11.11
CA GLY A 42 -19.25 14.50 11.99
C GLY A 42 -18.13 13.51 11.63
N PHE A 43 -18.41 12.51 10.80
CA PHE A 43 -17.48 11.45 10.39
C PHE A 43 -17.15 11.53 8.90
N HIS A 44 -16.53 12.64 8.49
CA HIS A 44 -15.92 12.72 7.17
C HIS A 44 -14.50 12.17 7.23
N THR A 45 -14.33 10.90 6.86
CA THR A 45 -12.99 10.32 6.70
C THR A 45 -12.44 10.61 5.32
N HIS A 46 -11.16 10.92 5.29
CA HIS A 46 -10.39 11.19 4.09
C HIS A 46 -9.22 10.22 4.04
N LYS A 47 -9.16 9.39 3.00
CA LYS A 47 -7.99 8.57 2.68
C LYS A 47 -7.03 9.43 1.88
N ARG A 48 -5.78 9.54 2.30
CA ARG A 48 -4.78 10.29 1.53
C ARG A 48 -3.63 9.39 1.16
N LEU A 49 -3.28 9.41 -0.11
CA LEU A 49 -2.21 8.62 -0.67
C LEU A 49 -0.99 9.50 -0.86
N TYR A 50 0.13 9.04 -0.31
CA TYR A 50 1.43 9.66 -0.45
C TYR A 50 2.27 8.82 -1.39
N ALA A 51 2.90 9.44 -2.37
CA ALA A 51 3.71 8.76 -3.37
C ALA A 51 5.11 9.38 -3.47
N ASP A 52 6.10 8.51 -3.61
CA ASP A 52 7.46 8.89 -3.98
C ASP A 52 7.97 8.05 -5.16
N ARG A 53 9.08 8.51 -5.74
CA ARG A 53 9.91 7.70 -6.63
C ARG A 53 11.26 7.51 -5.96
N ARG A 54 11.67 6.26 -5.83
CA ARG A 54 12.96 5.92 -5.22
C ARG A 54 13.71 4.89 -6.03
N ARG A 55 15.04 5.00 -6.01
CA ARG A 55 15.90 4.03 -6.67
C ARG A 55 15.86 2.71 -5.89
N TRP A 56 15.53 1.63 -6.58
CA TRP A 56 15.53 0.30 -5.97
C TRP A 56 16.95 -0.12 -5.57
N ASN A 57 17.07 -0.60 -4.34
CA ASN A 57 18.24 -1.30 -3.82
C ASN A 57 17.79 -2.23 -2.70
N ARG A 58 18.41 -3.41 -2.59
CA ARG A 58 18.08 -4.39 -1.56
C ARG A 58 18.13 -3.75 -0.17
N GLY A 59 17.10 -3.95 0.63
CA GLY A 59 17.01 -3.39 1.99
C GLY A 59 16.22 -2.08 2.08
N CYS A 60 15.99 -1.36 0.98
CA CYS A 60 15.39 -0.02 1.09
C CYS A 60 13.91 0.00 1.50
N LEU A 61 13.24 -1.16 1.47
CA LEU A 61 11.84 -1.33 1.88
C LEU A 61 11.69 -2.14 3.17
N ASP A 62 12.76 -2.67 3.76
CA ASP A 62 12.66 -3.64 4.88
C ASP A 62 11.91 -3.06 6.08
N GLY A 63 12.19 -1.81 6.45
CA GLY A 63 11.49 -1.14 7.55
C GLY A 63 10.01 -0.92 7.28
N LEU A 64 9.64 -0.68 6.01
CA LEU A 64 8.25 -0.53 5.59
C LEU A 64 7.54 -1.89 5.55
N LEU A 65 8.16 -2.92 4.96
CA LEU A 65 7.59 -4.26 4.89
C LEU A 65 7.39 -4.85 6.28
N ARG A 66 8.32 -4.60 7.22
CA ARG A 66 8.15 -4.98 8.63
C ARG A 66 6.99 -4.23 9.27
N ALA A 67 6.87 -2.93 9.06
CA ALA A 67 5.74 -2.17 9.60
C ALA A 67 4.39 -2.64 9.04
N VAL A 68 4.35 -3.12 7.79
CA VAL A 68 3.15 -3.74 7.22
C VAL A 68 2.86 -5.09 7.87
N ALA A 69 3.86 -5.94 8.04
CA ALA A 69 3.71 -7.24 8.71
C ALA A 69 3.30 -7.09 10.19
N ASP A 70 3.73 -6.03 10.87
CA ASP A 70 3.33 -5.74 12.25
C ASP A 70 2.00 -4.96 12.34
N GLU A 71 1.25 -4.83 11.23
CA GLU A 71 0.03 -4.01 11.08
C GLU A 71 0.18 -2.53 11.48
N ALA A 72 1.41 -2.05 11.65
CA ALA A 72 1.70 -0.65 11.98
C ALA A 72 1.55 0.29 10.76
N LEU A 73 1.56 -0.25 9.54
CA LEU A 73 1.16 0.42 8.31
C LEU A 73 0.21 -0.48 7.52
N VAL A 74 -0.85 0.10 7.00
CA VAL A 74 -1.82 -0.58 6.13
C VAL A 74 -1.96 0.18 4.81
N GLU A 75 -2.54 -0.46 3.80
CA GLU A 75 -2.83 0.16 2.50
C GLU A 75 -1.56 0.72 1.82
N VAL A 76 -0.53 -0.14 1.74
CA VAL A 76 0.75 0.18 1.11
C VAL A 76 0.85 -0.58 -0.21
N PHE A 77 1.30 0.09 -1.26
CA PHE A 77 1.73 -0.61 -2.46
C PHE A 77 3.03 -0.05 -3.05
N VAL A 78 3.77 -0.94 -3.69
CA VAL A 78 4.99 -0.63 -4.44
C VAL A 78 4.74 -0.99 -5.87
N ALA A 79 5.02 -0.07 -6.79
CA ALA A 79 4.88 -0.31 -8.20
C ALA A 79 6.13 0.13 -8.97
N ASP A 80 6.32 -0.44 -10.15
CA ASP A 80 7.18 0.16 -11.15
C ASP A 80 6.58 1.48 -11.66
N THR A 81 7.38 2.28 -12.37
CA THR A 81 6.95 3.65 -12.75
C THR A 81 5.80 3.68 -13.75
N GLU A 82 5.59 2.58 -14.48
CA GLU A 82 4.54 2.43 -15.48
C GLU A 82 3.30 1.70 -14.91
N LEU A 83 3.28 1.40 -13.60
CA LEU A 83 2.20 0.67 -12.91
C LEU A 83 1.84 -0.68 -13.56
N GLN A 84 2.82 -1.35 -14.17
CA GLN A 84 2.64 -2.67 -14.80
C GLN A 84 2.77 -3.81 -13.79
N ARG A 85 3.44 -3.56 -12.67
CA ARG A 85 3.61 -4.51 -11.57
C ARG A 85 3.37 -3.80 -10.25
N ILE A 86 2.34 -4.21 -9.53
CA ILE A 86 1.99 -3.66 -8.24
C ILE A 86 2.12 -4.78 -7.21
N HIS A 87 2.86 -4.49 -6.15
CA HIS A 87 3.01 -5.35 -4.98
C HIS A 87 2.33 -4.67 -3.79
N HIS A 88 1.27 -5.29 -3.27
CA HIS A 88 0.46 -4.79 -2.16
C HIS A 88 0.63 -5.74 -0.96
N PRO A 89 1.65 -5.52 -0.11
CA PRO A 89 1.87 -6.35 1.08
C PRO A 89 0.81 -6.08 2.15
N TYR A 90 0.54 -7.10 2.95
CA TYR A 90 -0.29 -7.05 4.16
C TYR A 90 0.25 -8.06 5.19
N ASP A 91 -0.31 -8.09 6.40
CA ASP A 91 0.11 -9.09 7.39
C ASP A 91 -0.13 -10.51 6.86
N GLY A 92 0.92 -11.33 6.90
CA GLY A 92 0.90 -12.71 6.43
C GLY A 92 1.03 -12.91 4.92
N GLY A 93 1.09 -11.86 4.08
CA GLY A 93 1.12 -12.05 2.63
C GLY A 93 1.29 -10.80 1.77
N ALA A 94 0.98 -10.95 0.48
CA ALA A 94 0.94 -9.85 -0.47
C ALA A 94 0.11 -10.22 -1.69
N ASP A 95 -0.58 -9.23 -2.25
CA ASP A 95 -1.15 -9.34 -3.58
C ASP A 95 -0.15 -8.81 -4.61
N ILE A 96 -0.03 -9.53 -5.73
CA ILE A 96 0.79 -9.11 -6.87
C ILE A 96 -0.12 -8.93 -8.07
N VAL A 97 -0.36 -7.67 -8.46
CA VAL A 97 -1.13 -7.32 -9.65
C VAL A 97 -0.17 -7.11 -10.80
N LEU A 98 -0.37 -7.86 -11.88
CA LEU A 98 0.51 -7.91 -13.05
C LEU A 98 -0.29 -7.58 -14.30
N ALA A 99 0.36 -6.89 -15.25
CA ALA A 99 -0.29 -6.34 -16.44
C ALA A 99 -0.93 -7.40 -17.35
N THR A 100 -0.45 -8.65 -17.31
CA THR A 100 -0.97 -9.72 -18.18
C THR A 100 -1.20 -11.04 -17.44
N PRO A 101 -2.18 -11.86 -17.87
CA PRO A 101 -2.37 -13.20 -17.33
C PRO A 101 -1.16 -14.10 -17.51
N ALA A 102 -0.44 -14.00 -18.63
CA ALA A 102 0.75 -14.81 -18.90
C ALA A 102 1.89 -14.50 -17.92
N GLU A 103 2.08 -13.23 -17.57
CA GLU A 103 3.05 -12.83 -16.55
C GLU A 103 2.61 -13.29 -15.16
N ARG A 104 1.32 -13.13 -14.83
CA ARG A 104 0.73 -13.64 -13.59
C ARG A 104 0.95 -15.14 -13.42
N ASP A 105 0.67 -15.91 -14.46
CA ASP A 105 0.83 -17.37 -14.43
C ASP A 105 2.30 -17.75 -14.26
N ARG A 106 3.21 -17.09 -14.96
CA ARG A 106 4.66 -17.32 -14.80
C ARG A 106 5.14 -17.03 -13.38
N VAL A 107 4.69 -15.93 -12.77
CA VAL A 107 5.05 -15.57 -11.38
C VAL A 107 4.44 -16.55 -10.39
N ARG A 108 3.17 -16.92 -10.56
CA ARG A 108 2.50 -17.95 -9.75
C ARG A 108 3.32 -19.24 -9.75
N ASP A 109 3.69 -19.75 -10.93
CA ASP A 109 4.38 -21.03 -11.06
C ASP A 109 5.79 -20.98 -10.43
N GLN A 110 6.45 -19.80 -10.45
CA GLN A 110 7.75 -19.58 -9.79
C GLN A 110 7.66 -19.53 -8.27
N HIS A 111 6.50 -19.14 -7.73
CA HIS A 111 6.27 -18.93 -6.30
C HIS A 111 5.12 -19.80 -5.79
N THR A 112 5.05 -21.05 -6.28
CA THR A 112 3.98 -21.99 -5.91
C THR A 112 3.88 -22.17 -4.40
N ASP A 113 5.01 -22.17 -3.69
CA ASP A 113 5.07 -22.31 -2.22
C ASP A 113 4.52 -21.11 -1.46
N TRP A 114 4.25 -19.98 -2.13
CA TRP A 114 3.70 -18.76 -1.53
C TRP A 114 2.19 -18.65 -1.72
N LEU A 115 1.59 -19.54 -2.52
CA LEU A 115 0.15 -19.51 -2.76
C LEU A 115 -0.60 -19.92 -1.50
N SER A 116 -1.66 -19.16 -1.17
CA SER A 116 -2.55 -19.57 -0.10
C SER A 116 -3.14 -20.95 -0.39
N SER A 117 -3.17 -21.79 0.63
CA SER A 117 -3.90 -23.06 0.61
C SER A 117 -5.42 -22.88 0.62
N HIS A 118 -5.90 -21.66 0.91
CA HIS A 118 -7.32 -21.36 0.93
C HIS A 118 -7.88 -21.41 -0.50
N PRO A 119 -9.01 -22.10 -0.77
CA PRO A 119 -9.55 -22.24 -2.12
C PRO A 119 -9.90 -20.91 -2.82
N ALA A 120 -10.17 -19.86 -2.05
CA ALA A 120 -10.42 -18.52 -2.56
C ALA A 120 -9.16 -17.66 -2.75
N GLY A 121 -7.97 -18.18 -2.41
CA GLY A 121 -6.70 -17.45 -2.47
C GLY A 121 -6.49 -16.42 -1.36
N LEU A 122 -7.23 -16.54 -0.25
CA LEU A 122 -7.15 -15.67 0.93
C LEU A 122 -6.14 -16.17 1.97
#